data_AF-A0A5K0Z6W9-F1
#
_entry.id   AF-A0A5K0Z6W9-F1
#
_cell.length_a   1.000
_cell.length_b   1.000
_cell.length_c   1.000
_cell.angle_alpha   90.00
_cell.angle_beta   90.00
_cell.angle_gamma   90.00
#
_symmetry.space_group_name_H-M   'P 1'
#
loop_
_entity.id
_entity.type
_entity.pdbx_description
1 polymer ?
#
loop_
_entity_poly.entity_id
_entity_poly.type
_entity_poly.pdbx_seq_one_letter_code
_entity_poly.pdbx_strand_id
1 'polypeptide(L)' 'VWEGEAVVRYSQKLIGNNDPQRSEPGTIVGDLAVLPER' A
#
# COMPACT_ATOMS: atom_id res chain seq x y z
N VAL A 1 15.73 -2.50 -4.02
CA VAL A 1 16.04 -1.05 -3.88
C VAL A 1 15.52 -0.37 -5.13
N TRP A 2 14.77 0.73 -4.98
CA TRP A 2 14.22 1.49 -6.10
C TRP A 2 14.85 2.89 -6.12
N GLU A 3 15.07 3.43 -7.32
CA GLU A 3 15.63 4.75 -7.54
C GLU A 3 14.71 5.53 -8.49
N GLY A 4 14.56 6.85 -8.26
CA GLY A 4 13.73 7.72 -9.08
C GLY A 4 13.30 8.97 -8.33
N GLU A 5 12.96 10.03 -9.06
CA GLU A 5 12.46 11.27 -8.46
C GLU A 5 11.16 11.00 -7.68
N ALA A 6 11.12 11.49 -6.44
CA ALA A 6 9.98 11.30 -5.53
C ALA A 6 9.58 9.83 -5.27
N VAL A 7 10.44 8.85 -5.59
CA VAL A 7 10.12 7.41 -5.49
C VAL A 7 9.63 7.05 -4.10
N VAL A 8 10.24 7.60 -3.04
CA VAL A 8 9.84 7.36 -1.65
C VAL A 8 8.38 7.75 -1.41
N ARG A 9 7.98 8.94 -1.87
CA ARG A 9 6.61 9.45 -1.69
C ARG A 9 5.61 8.65 -2.52
N TYR A 10 5.95 8.32 -3.76
CA TYR A 10 5.06 7.54 -4.62
C TYR A 10 4.92 6.10 -4.15
N SER A 11 5.99 5.48 -3.65
CA SER A 11 5.93 4.15 -3.06
C SER A 11 4.95 4.10 -1.88
N GLN A 12 4.96 5.11 -1.01
CA GLN A 12 3.98 5.18 0.09
C GLN A 12 2.54 5.28 -0.42
N LYS A 13 2.29 6.12 -1.43
CA LYS A 13 0.95 6.22 -2.05
C LYS A 13 0.51 4.92 -2.72
N LEU A 14 1.41 4.24 -3.42
CA LEU A 14 1.13 2.99 -4.11
C LEU A 14 0.86 1.84 -3.13
N ILE A 15 1.61 1.80 -2.02
CA ILE A 15 1.43 0.78 -0.98
C ILE A 15 0.07 0.96 -0.28
N GLY A 16 -0.31 2.18 0.06
CA GLY A 16 -1.56 2.46 0.77
C GLY A 16 -1.37 2.59 2.29
N ASN A 17 -2.46 2.45 3.05
CA ASN A 17 -2.45 2.51 4.51
C ASN A 17 -1.82 1.25 5.11
N ASN A 18 -1.26 1.38 6.31
CA ASN A 18 -0.75 0.23 7.07
C ASN A 18 -1.87 -0.71 7.55
N ASP A 19 -3.08 -0.20 7.78
CA ASP A 19 -4.27 -1.01 8.05
C ASP A 19 -4.99 -1.31 6.72
N PRO A 20 -5.05 -2.58 6.28
CA PRO A 20 -5.72 -2.96 5.04
C PRO A 20 -7.16 -2.49 4.93
N GLN A 21 -7.89 -2.42 6.04
CA GLN A 21 -9.29 -1.99 6.04
C GLN A 21 -9.47 -0.49 5.79
N ARG A 22 -8.38 0.28 5.88
CA ARG A 22 -8.35 1.74 5.67
C ARG A 22 -7.57 2.13 4.42
N SER A 23 -7.14 1.15 3.62
CA SER A 23 -6.48 1.37 2.35
C SER A 23 -7.51 1.56 1.25
N GLU A 24 -7.23 2.48 0.34
CA GLU A 24 -8.08 2.72 -0.82
C GLU A 24 -7.91 1.60 -1.86
N PRO A 25 -8.97 1.21 -2.59
CA PRO A 25 -8.86 0.31 -3.73
C PRO A 25 -7.86 0.83 -4.77
N GLY A 26 -7.05 -0.08 -5.34
CA GLY A 26 -5.96 0.26 -6.26
C GLY A 26 -4.60 0.47 -5.59
N THR A 27 -4.53 0.41 -4.26
CA THR A 27 -3.27 0.34 -3.51
C THR A 27 -2.90 -1.11 -3.23
N ILE A 28 -1.59 -1.39 -3.12
CA ILE A 28 -1.10 -2.77 -2.93
C ILE A 28 -1.73 -3.41 -1.69
N VAL A 29 -1.77 -2.69 -0.57
CA VAL A 29 -2.34 -3.22 0.68
C VAL A 29 -3.86 -3.30 0.59
N GLY A 30 -4.54 -2.33 -0.03
CA GLY A 30 -6.01 -2.34 -0.17
C GLY A 30 -6.51 -3.51 -1.01
N ASP A 31 -5.76 -3.90 -2.04
CA ASP A 31 -6.19 -4.94 -2.97
C ASP A 31 -5.70 -6.34 -2.58
N LEU A 32 -4.52 -6.45 -1.95
CA LEU A 32 -3.82 -7.74 -1.83
C LEU A 32 -3.57 -8.19 -0.39
N ALA A 33 -3.77 -7.35 0.62
CA ALA A 33 -3.57 -7.78 2.00
C ALA A 33 -4.80 -8.54 2.52
N VAL A 34 -4.56 -9.70 3.11
CA VAL A 34 -5.59 -10.56 3.70
C VAL A 34 -5.62 -10.35 5.21
N LEU A 35 -6.79 -10.09 5.77
CA LEU A 35 -6.98 -10.06 7.21
C LEU A 35 -6.96 -11.50 7.75
N PRO A 36 -6.25 -11.78 8.86
CA PRO A 36 -6.30 -13.10 9.47
C PRO A 36 -7.74 -13.44 9.88
N GLU A 37 -8.17 -14.67 9.59
CA GLU A 37 -9.44 -15.19 10.10
C GLU A 37 -9.41 -15.22 11.63
N ARG A 38 -10.55 -14.90 12.25
CA ARG A 38 -10.71 -14.85 13.71
C ARG A 38 -10.89 -16.23 14.32
#